data_AF-A0A5D6UT95-F1
#
_entry.id   AF-A0A5D6UT95-F1
#
_cell.length_a   1.000
_cell.length_b   1.000
_cell.length_c   1.000
_cell.angle_alpha   90.00
_cell.angle_beta   90.00
_cell.angle_gamma   90.00
#
_symmetry.space_group_name_H-M   'P 1'
#
loop_
_entity.id
_entity.type
_entity.pdbx_description
1 polymer ?
#
loop_
_entity_poly.entity_id
_entity_poly.type
_entity_poly.pdbx_seq_one_letter_code
_entity_poly.pdbx_strand_id
1 'polypeptide(L)'
;MKAKRTYRPARRIPADRLAHMRAVAAAKAQAREDAYQQRIAPVEEFAAAPRLTMLPGGLHWSSQAPVPAIGATVAVSRAGHIEQAEVKGYCHAAGFLGLVTETTHHAKASRRKPLNARANCVFGSQLAIAA
;
A
#
# COMPACT_ATOMS: atom_id res chain seq x y z
N MET A 1 -34.87 -34.69 -37.13
CA MET A 1 -34.98 -34.98 -35.68
C MET A 1 -35.15 -33.67 -34.92
N LYS A 2 -36.22 -33.50 -34.13
CA LYS A 2 -36.40 -32.29 -33.29
C LYS A 2 -35.77 -32.52 -31.91
N ALA A 3 -34.90 -31.61 -31.47
CA ALA A 3 -34.25 -31.68 -30.17
C ALA A 3 -35.27 -31.53 -29.02
N LYS A 4 -35.40 -32.55 -28.16
CA LYS A 4 -36.20 -32.47 -26.93
C LYS A 4 -35.49 -31.54 -25.93
N ARG A 5 -36.09 -30.39 -25.63
CA ARG A 5 -35.66 -29.53 -24.53
C ARG A 5 -35.94 -30.24 -23.20
N THR A 6 -34.88 -30.70 -22.54
CA THR A 6 -34.91 -31.25 -21.18
C THR A 6 -35.04 -30.10 -20.17
N TYR A 7 -36.28 -29.64 -19.94
CA TYR A 7 -36.54 -28.75 -18.82
C TYR A 7 -36.46 -29.54 -17.51
N ARG A 8 -35.50 -29.20 -16.65
CA ARG A 8 -35.37 -29.75 -15.30
C ARG A 8 -35.71 -28.63 -14.31
N PRO A 9 -36.73 -28.79 -13.45
CA PRO A 9 -37.10 -27.76 -12.49
C PRO A 9 -35.97 -27.55 -11.48
N ALA A 10 -35.73 -26.29 -11.09
CA ALA A 10 -34.76 -25.94 -10.08
C ALA A 10 -35.14 -26.59 -8.75
N ARG A 11 -34.27 -27.44 -8.20
CA ARG A 11 -34.51 -28.07 -6.89
C ARG A 11 -34.25 -27.04 -5.79
N ARG A 12 -35.15 -26.96 -4.81
CA ARG A 12 -35.01 -26.12 -3.63
C ARG A 12 -33.79 -26.57 -2.82
N ILE A 13 -32.95 -25.62 -2.41
CA ILE A 13 -31.78 -25.90 -1.57
C ILE A 13 -32.29 -26.30 -0.17
N PRO A 14 -31.83 -27.42 0.42
CA PRO A 14 -32.15 -27.79 1.80
C PRO A 14 -31.75 -26.69 2.78
N ALA A 15 -32.54 -26.47 3.82
CA ALA A 15 -32.35 -25.38 4.79
C ALA A 15 -30.94 -25.41 5.41
N ASP A 16 -30.44 -26.60 5.78
CA ASP A 16 -29.12 -26.78 6.38
C ASP A 16 -27.99 -26.39 5.43
N ARG A 17 -28.11 -26.78 4.15
CA ARG A 17 -27.13 -26.42 3.12
C ARG A 17 -27.12 -24.90 2.90
N LEU A 18 -28.29 -24.27 2.93
CA LEU A 18 -28.42 -22.82 2.77
C LEU A 18 -27.85 -22.07 4.00
N ALA A 19 -28.08 -22.56 5.21
CA ALA A 19 -27.48 -22.02 6.43
C ALA A 19 -25.95 -22.13 6.41
N HIS A 20 -25.41 -23.28 6.00
CA HIS A 20 -23.97 -23.48 5.85
C HIS A 20 -23.35 -22.51 4.82
N MET A 21 -23.99 -22.34 3.65
CA MET A 21 -23.52 -21.38 2.65
C MET A 21 -23.51 -19.93 3.16
N ARG A 22 -24.52 -19.54 3.94
CA ARG A 22 -24.57 -18.21 4.58
C ARG A 22 -23.45 -18.04 5.62
N ALA A 23 -23.21 -19.05 6.45
CA ALA A 23 -22.13 -19.03 7.44
C ALA A 23 -20.75 -18.90 6.75
N VAL A 24 -20.51 -19.66 5.69
CA VAL A 24 -19.26 -19.55 4.90
C VAL A 24 -19.12 -18.18 4.23
N ALA A 25 -20.22 -17.63 3.70
CA ALA A 25 -20.19 -16.30 3.11
C ALA A 25 -19.89 -15.20 4.15
N ALA A 26 -20.50 -15.29 5.33
CA ALA A 26 -20.22 -14.38 6.45
C ALA A 26 -18.77 -14.48 6.92
N ALA A 27 -18.23 -15.69 7.09
CA ALA A 27 -16.83 -15.89 7.46
C ALA A 27 -15.86 -15.31 6.41
N LYS A 28 -16.18 -15.46 5.12
CA LYS A 28 -15.39 -14.85 4.03
C LYS A 28 -15.49 -13.31 4.02
N ALA A 29 -16.64 -12.74 4.37
CA ALA A 29 -16.80 -11.30 4.49
C ALA A 29 -15.95 -10.76 5.66
N GLN A 30 -16.01 -11.41 6.82
CA GLN A 30 -15.20 -11.07 7.98
C GLN A 30 -13.69 -11.14 7.67
N ALA A 31 -13.23 -12.23 7.06
CA ALA A 31 -11.82 -12.37 6.70
C ALA A 31 -11.33 -11.27 5.73
N ARG A 32 -12.21 -10.75 4.86
CA ARG A 32 -11.88 -9.62 3.97
C ARG A 32 -11.79 -8.32 4.74
N GLU A 33 -12.68 -8.08 5.69
CA GLU A 33 -12.65 -6.91 6.56
C GLU A 33 -11.40 -6.93 7.45
N ASP A 34 -11.09 -8.06 8.07
CA ASP A 34 -9.88 -8.22 8.90
C ASP A 34 -8.61 -8.00 8.07
N ALA A 35 -8.54 -8.57 6.85
CA ALA A 35 -7.43 -8.33 5.95
C ALA A 35 -7.34 -6.86 5.49
N TYR A 36 -8.46 -6.16 5.35
CA TYR A 36 -8.47 -4.72 5.07
C TYR A 36 -7.95 -3.92 6.27
N GLN A 37 -8.43 -4.22 7.48
CA GLN A 37 -8.00 -3.58 8.72
C GLN A 37 -6.50 -3.77 8.96
N GLN A 38 -5.97 -4.97 8.74
CA GLN A 38 -4.52 -5.23 8.83
C GLN A 38 -3.69 -4.43 7.82
N ARG A 39 -4.25 -4.11 6.65
CA ARG A 39 -3.54 -3.31 5.63
C ARG A 39 -3.50 -1.82 5.95
N ILE A 40 -4.55 -1.30 6.60
CA ILE A 40 -4.64 0.12 6.97
C ILE A 40 -4.09 0.40 8.37
N ALA A 41 -3.86 -0.63 9.20
CA ALA A 41 -3.29 -0.47 10.52
C ALA A 41 -1.95 0.29 10.45
N PRO A 42 -1.77 1.35 11.27
CA PRO A 42 -0.53 2.10 11.28
C PRO A 42 0.60 1.20 11.78
N VAL A 43 1.60 1.00 10.93
CA VAL A 43 2.85 0.33 11.31
C VAL A 43 3.79 1.41 11.82
N GLU A 44 4.13 1.38 13.10
CA GLU A 44 4.92 2.44 13.76
C GLU A 44 6.23 2.77 13.05
N GLU A 45 6.89 1.77 12.45
CA GLU A 45 8.10 1.97 11.66
C GLU A 45 7.88 3.03 10.55
N PHE A 46 6.74 3.00 9.86
CA PHE A 46 6.45 3.92 8.75
C PHE A 46 5.83 5.26 9.21
N ALA A 47 5.84 5.56 10.51
CA ALA A 47 5.35 6.83 11.01
C ALA A 47 6.21 8.00 10.49
N ALA A 48 5.54 9.07 10.07
CA ALA A 48 6.21 10.26 9.60
C ALA A 48 6.78 11.06 10.78
N ALA A 49 8.10 11.18 10.84
CA ALA A 49 8.82 12.04 11.75
C ALA A 49 9.13 13.39 11.08
N PRO A 50 8.80 14.53 11.69
CA PRO A 50 9.07 15.86 11.13
C PRO A 50 10.53 16.29 11.27
N ARG A 51 11.36 15.54 12.00
CA ARG A 51 12.79 15.82 12.20
C ARG A 51 13.58 14.52 12.35
N LEU A 52 14.80 14.49 11.84
CA LEU A 52 15.71 13.33 11.97
C LEU A 52 15.98 12.95 13.43
N THR A 53 15.98 13.92 14.35
CA THR A 53 16.21 13.69 15.79
C THR A 53 15.10 12.92 16.49
N MET A 54 13.93 12.78 15.86
CA MET A 54 12.80 12.01 16.40
C MET A 54 12.87 10.54 15.97
N LEU A 55 13.81 10.17 15.10
CA LEU A 55 14.01 8.79 14.67
C LEU A 55 15.00 8.07 15.59
N PRO A 56 14.94 6.73 15.66
CA PRO A 56 15.95 5.93 16.33
C PRO A 56 17.35 6.25 15.83
N GLY A 57 18.34 6.22 16.74
CA GLY A 57 19.75 6.33 16.37
C GLY A 57 20.24 5.09 15.59
N GLY A 58 21.32 5.24 14.83
CA GLY A 58 21.96 4.12 14.12
C GLY A 58 21.29 3.70 12.82
N LEU A 59 20.38 4.50 12.28
CA LEU A 59 19.74 4.22 10.99
C LEU A 59 20.71 4.40 9.82
N HIS A 60 20.65 3.47 8.87
CA HIS A 60 21.46 3.51 7.66
C HIS A 60 20.75 4.26 6.53
N TRP A 61 21.46 5.20 5.90
CA TRP A 61 21.00 5.82 4.67
C TRP A 61 21.46 5.00 3.46
N SER A 62 20.52 4.62 2.60
CA SER A 62 20.78 3.69 1.50
C SER A 62 21.10 4.37 0.15
N SER A 63 21.34 5.69 0.13
CA SER A 63 21.80 6.42 -1.07
C SER A 63 23.24 6.88 -0.90
N GLN A 64 23.92 7.09 -2.02
CA GLN A 64 25.25 7.72 -2.04
C GLN A 64 25.17 9.25 -1.85
N ALA A 65 24.07 9.86 -2.29
CA ALA A 65 23.81 11.28 -2.11
C ALA A 65 23.46 11.60 -0.63
N PRO A 66 23.69 12.83 -0.15
CA PRO A 66 23.28 13.23 1.20
C PRO A 66 21.76 13.11 1.38
N VAL A 67 21.33 12.94 2.64
CA VAL A 67 19.91 12.88 3.00
C VAL A 67 19.23 14.21 2.63
N PRO A 68 18.18 14.20 1.80
CA PRO A 68 17.43 15.40 1.45
C PRO A 68 16.77 16.08 2.66
N ALA A 69 16.76 17.41 2.66
CA ALA A 69 16.02 18.20 3.62
C ALA A 69 14.50 18.17 3.34
N ILE A 70 13.70 18.43 4.36
CA ILE A 70 12.25 18.63 4.21
C ILE A 70 12.00 19.84 3.29
N GLY A 71 11.06 19.70 2.36
CA GLY A 71 10.76 20.67 1.30
C GLY A 71 11.62 20.52 0.05
N ALA A 72 12.63 19.63 0.05
CA ALA A 72 13.41 19.36 -1.16
C ALA A 72 12.58 18.53 -2.16
N THR A 73 12.74 18.85 -3.44
CA THR A 73 12.18 18.04 -4.55
C THR A 73 13.19 16.98 -4.94
N VAL A 74 12.77 15.72 -4.92
CA VAL A 74 13.59 14.56 -5.27
C VAL A 74 12.93 13.77 -6.40
N ALA A 75 13.75 13.20 -7.27
CA ALA A 75 13.30 12.26 -8.28
C ALA A 75 13.24 10.85 -7.66
N VAL A 76 12.07 10.24 -7.66
CA VAL A 76 11.83 8.90 -7.09
C VAL A 76 11.48 7.93 -8.20
N SER A 77 12.17 6.79 -8.23
CA SER A 77 11.80 5.65 -9.07
C SER A 77 10.76 4.78 -8.35
N ARG A 78 9.51 4.84 -8.82
CA ARG A 78 8.41 3.98 -8.34
C ARG A 78 7.93 3.09 -9.48
N ALA A 79 8.01 1.77 -9.28
CA ALA A 79 7.55 0.78 -10.26
C ALA A 79 8.09 0.98 -11.70
N GLY A 80 9.33 1.45 -11.83
CA GLY A 80 9.99 1.71 -13.12
C GLY A 80 9.71 3.08 -13.72
N HIS A 81 8.93 3.94 -13.06
CA HIS A 81 8.69 5.32 -13.47
C HIS A 81 9.41 6.30 -12.54
N ILE A 82 10.07 7.31 -13.13
CA ILE A 82 10.70 8.39 -12.39
C ILE A 82 9.67 9.51 -12.23
N GLU A 83 9.34 9.84 -10.98
CA GLU A 83 8.41 10.90 -10.62
C GLU A 83 9.12 11.93 -9.73
N GLN A 84 8.72 13.20 -9.83
CA GLN A 84 9.17 14.21 -8.87
C GLN A 84 8.27 14.20 -7.64
N ALA A 85 8.89 14.19 -6.46
CA ALA A 85 8.19 14.23 -5.19
C ALA A 85 8.87 15.19 -4.22
N GLU A 86 8.08 15.87 -3.40
CA GLU A 86 8.53 16.74 -2.34
C GLU A 86 8.68 15.94 -1.05
N VAL A 87 9.79 16.15 -0.33
CA VAL A 87 10.04 15.51 0.97
C VAL A 87 9.24 16.23 2.06
N LYS A 88 8.28 15.55 2.68
CA LYS A 88 7.46 16.08 3.80
C LYS A 88 7.99 15.71 5.18
N GLY A 89 8.80 14.66 5.27
CA GLY A 89 9.35 14.19 6.53
C GLY A 89 10.23 12.97 6.35
N TYR A 90 10.53 12.31 7.46
CA TYR A 90 11.38 11.12 7.52
C TYR A 90 10.59 9.93 8.07
N CYS A 91 10.95 8.72 7.68
CA CYS A 91 10.43 7.49 8.29
C CYS A 91 11.58 6.49 8.46
N HIS A 92 11.35 5.38 9.14
CA HIS A 92 12.37 4.34 9.25
C HIS A 92 11.76 2.95 9.00
N ALA A 93 12.49 2.03 8.42
CA ALA A 93 12.03 0.64 8.40
C ALA A 93 13.21 -0.31 8.36
N ALA A 94 13.12 -1.40 9.11
CA ALA A 94 14.16 -2.43 9.14
C ALA A 94 15.60 -1.88 9.31
N GLY A 95 15.78 -0.83 10.12
CA GLY A 95 17.09 -0.20 10.37
C GLY A 95 17.57 0.81 9.32
N PHE A 96 16.76 1.12 8.31
CA PHE A 96 17.07 2.11 7.29
C PHE A 96 16.30 3.41 7.48
N LEU A 97 16.96 4.52 7.15
CA LEU A 97 16.35 5.84 7.04
C LEU A 97 15.61 5.95 5.70
N GLY A 98 14.35 6.37 5.77
CA GLY A 98 13.50 6.67 4.63
C GLY A 98 12.98 8.12 4.66
N LEU A 99 12.44 8.55 3.52
CA LEU A 99 11.83 9.84 3.30
C LEU A 99 10.33 9.65 3.09
N VAL A 100 9.52 10.47 3.77
CA VAL A 100 8.10 10.60 3.45
C VAL A 100 7.98 11.61 2.33
N THR A 101 7.47 11.18 1.19
CA THR A 101 7.42 11.97 -0.05
C THR A 101 6.01 12.05 -0.59
N GLU A 102 5.65 13.23 -1.09
CA GLU A 102 4.39 13.49 -1.79
C GLU A 102 4.68 13.91 -3.23
N THR A 103 4.03 13.28 -4.20
CA THR A 103 4.27 13.55 -5.62
C THR A 103 3.80 14.96 -5.98
N THR A 104 4.68 15.75 -6.62
CA THR A 104 4.39 17.14 -6.98
C THR A 104 3.53 17.23 -8.24
N HIS A 105 3.68 16.29 -9.16
CA HIS A 105 2.81 16.16 -10.31
C HIS A 105 1.63 15.25 -9.97
N HIS A 106 0.41 15.82 -10.05
CA HIS A 106 -0.82 15.06 -10.23
C HIS A 106 -0.82 14.38 -11.61
N ALA A 107 0.13 13.48 -11.86
CA ALA A 107 0.27 12.75 -13.11
C ALA A 107 -0.86 11.74 -13.24
N LYS A 108 -2.08 12.20 -13.59
CA LYS A 108 -3.31 11.40 -13.78
C LYS A 108 -3.30 10.13 -12.92
N ALA A 109 -3.01 10.27 -11.63
CA ALA A 109 -2.93 9.14 -10.74
C ALA A 109 -4.35 8.61 -10.70
N SER A 110 -4.57 7.47 -11.38
CA SER A 110 -5.81 6.73 -11.27
C SER A 110 -6.18 6.69 -9.80
N ARG A 111 -7.47 6.84 -9.49
CA ARG A 111 -8.13 6.90 -8.16
C ARG A 111 -7.79 5.76 -7.17
N ARG A 112 -6.57 5.25 -7.13
CA ARG A 112 -6.07 4.29 -6.17
C ARG A 112 -5.41 5.11 -5.06
N LYS A 113 -6.24 5.49 -4.09
CA LYS A 113 -5.76 5.93 -2.78
C LYS A 113 -4.65 4.96 -2.35
N PRO A 114 -3.44 5.43 -2.02
CA PRO A 114 -2.45 4.56 -1.44
C PRO A 114 -3.02 3.99 -0.14
N LEU A 115 -3.34 2.71 -0.17
CA LEU A 115 -4.03 2.02 0.92
C LEU A 115 -3.05 1.47 1.96
N ASN A 116 -1.75 1.65 1.73
CA ASN A 116 -0.66 1.14 2.56
C ASN A 116 0.12 2.31 3.17
N ALA A 117 0.39 2.24 4.48
CA ALA A 117 1.24 3.21 5.20
C ALA A 117 2.62 3.40 4.55
N ARG A 118 3.13 2.37 3.84
CA ARG A 118 4.42 2.40 3.13
C ARG A 118 4.43 3.23 1.84
N ALA A 119 3.26 3.57 1.29
CA ALA A 119 3.19 4.07 -0.08
C ALA A 119 3.83 5.45 -0.30
N ASN A 120 4.01 6.22 0.78
CA ASN A 120 4.67 7.52 0.73
C ASN A 120 6.12 7.46 1.24
N CYS A 121 6.54 6.35 1.86
CA CYS A 121 7.90 6.15 2.32
C CYS A 121 8.80 5.66 1.18
N VAL A 122 9.90 6.37 0.98
CA VAL A 122 10.88 6.13 -0.08
C VAL A 122 12.26 6.00 0.55
N PHE A 123 13.01 4.99 0.16
CA PHE A 123 14.38 4.80 0.64
C PHE A 123 15.40 5.37 -0.35
N GLY A 124 16.62 5.63 0.11
CA GLY A 124 17.69 6.20 -0.71
C GLY A 124 18.03 5.40 -1.97
N SER A 125 17.73 4.09 -1.99
CA SER A 125 17.92 3.21 -3.16
C SER A 125 16.86 3.41 -4.25
N GLN A 126 15.74 4.03 -3.90
CA GLN A 126 14.63 4.35 -4.79
C GLN A 126 14.71 5.79 -5.32
N LEU A 127 15.67 6.58 -4.83
CA LEU A 127 15.96 7.87 -5.43
C LEU A 127 16.62 7.63 -6.79
N ALA A 128 16.08 8.23 -7.83
CA ALA A 128 16.76 8.27 -9.12
C ALA A 128 18.02 9.10 -8.92
N ILE A 129 19.18 8.47 -9.13
CA ILE A 129 20.46 9.20 -9.15
C ILE A 129 20.33 10.22 -10.27
N ALA A 130 20.39 11.51 -9.95
CA ALA A 130 20.62 12.53 -10.96
C ALA A 130 21.99 12.20 -11.56
N ALA A 131 21.97 11.66 -12.79
CA ALA A 131 23.17 11.37 -13.56
C ALA A 131 23.94 12.67 -13.86
#